data_AF-A0A1W9Q8C2-F1
#
_entry.id   AF-A0A1W9Q8C2-F1
#
_cell.length_a   1.000
_cell.length_b   1.000
_cell.length_c   1.000
_cell.angle_alpha   90.00
_cell.angle_beta   90.00
_cell.angle_gamma   90.00
#
_symmetry.space_group_name_H-M   'P 1'
#
loop_
_entity.id
_entity.type
_entity.pdbx_description
1 polymer ?
#
loop_
_entity_poly.entity_id
_entity_poly.type
_entity_poly.pdbx_seq_one_letter_code
_entity_poly.pdbx_strand_id
1 'polypeptide(L)'
;MDGRPSLFLAPSGGRLEFEMWVRKSSIRPVPTYAKISAATLRAVRDELVEGEAPGEALDAAFERFEESQPALAESLSELLERPYTEATLALAYFLSLSLWLAFERAYGRDLAPVLEQELQATSDLLELDEELHRSDATDTLESDDVISMEQPEIIRFIHEHVEATLDVHADSVELSELETVYRAVLVEALALSYAVRPPLGVAGTREVLA
;
A
#
# COMPACT_ATOMS: atom_id res chain seq x y z
N MET A 1 -34.80 67.94 10.54
CA MET A 1 -33.78 67.36 11.43
C MET A 1 -34.33 65.99 11.83
N ASP A 2 -34.09 64.94 11.03
CA ASP A 2 -32.87 64.11 11.00
C ASP A 2 -32.52 63.55 12.40
N GLY A 3 -32.36 62.25 12.65
CA GLY A 3 -32.27 61.12 11.74
C GLY A 3 -32.32 59.78 12.48
N ARG A 4 -32.87 58.80 11.76
CA ARG A 4 -32.66 57.34 11.68
C ARG A 4 -32.04 56.54 12.85
N PRO A 5 -32.60 55.37 13.18
CA PRO A 5 -31.99 54.39 14.07
C PRO A 5 -30.85 53.63 13.39
N SER A 6 -29.84 53.28 14.18
CA SER A 6 -28.63 52.54 13.80
C SER A 6 -28.97 51.21 13.11
N LEU A 7 -28.52 51.08 11.86
CA LEU A 7 -28.50 49.80 11.16
C LEU A 7 -27.49 48.88 11.82
N PHE A 8 -27.98 47.71 12.23
CA PHE A 8 -27.22 46.51 12.54
C PHE A 8 -26.46 46.08 11.27
N LEU A 9 -25.16 46.38 11.21
CA LEU A 9 -24.26 45.85 10.20
C LEU A 9 -23.88 44.42 10.61
N ALA A 10 -24.47 43.45 9.92
CA ALA A 10 -23.95 42.09 9.91
C ALA A 10 -22.54 42.09 9.31
N PRO A 11 -21.55 41.37 9.88
CA PRO A 11 -20.30 41.15 9.19
C PRO A 11 -20.58 40.27 7.96
N SER A 12 -20.33 40.88 6.81
CA SER A 12 -20.36 40.31 5.48
C SER A 12 -19.38 39.15 5.33
N GLY A 13 -19.88 38.02 4.83
CA GLY A 13 -19.19 37.17 3.86
C GLY A 13 -17.84 36.60 4.28
N GLY A 14 -17.84 35.68 5.25
CA GLY A 14 -16.80 34.66 5.30
C GLY A 14 -16.98 33.75 4.09
N ARG A 15 -16.21 33.99 3.02
CA ARG A 15 -15.92 32.94 2.06
C ARG A 15 -15.28 31.83 2.88
N LEU A 16 -15.92 30.67 2.94
CA LEU A 16 -15.20 29.45 3.26
C LEU A 16 -14.19 29.32 2.12
N GLU A 17 -12.97 29.78 2.37
CA GLU A 17 -11.83 29.34 1.60
C GLU A 17 -11.81 27.83 1.82
N PHE A 18 -12.38 27.10 0.86
CA PHE A 18 -11.95 25.75 0.61
C PHE A 18 -10.48 25.90 0.24
N GLU A 19 -9.60 25.92 1.25
CA GLU A 19 -8.23 25.48 1.07
C GLU A 19 -8.36 24.09 0.47
N MET A 20 -8.31 24.07 -0.85
CA MET A 20 -8.11 22.86 -1.62
C MET A 20 -6.77 22.34 -1.11
N TRP A 21 -6.85 21.38 -0.18
CA TRP A 21 -5.70 20.66 0.35
C TRP A 21 -5.04 19.97 -0.84
N VAL A 22 -4.08 20.65 -1.46
CA VAL A 22 -3.26 20.05 -2.50
C VAL A 22 -2.33 19.10 -1.76
N ARG A 23 -2.69 17.81 -1.79
CA ARG A 23 -1.84 16.74 -1.28
C ARG A 23 -0.46 16.89 -1.95
N LYS A 24 0.54 17.24 -1.17
CA LYS A 24 1.94 17.17 -1.60
C LYS A 24 2.34 15.70 -1.52
N SER A 25 2.17 14.98 -2.61
CA SER A 25 2.58 13.58 -2.69
C SER A 25 3.05 13.25 -4.10
N SER A 26 4.15 12.51 -4.17
CA SER A 26 4.67 11.90 -5.39
C SER A 26 3.99 10.57 -5.68
N ILE A 27 3.38 9.94 -4.68
CA ILE A 27 2.59 8.72 -4.85
C ILE A 27 1.39 9.03 -5.74
N ARG A 28 1.28 8.30 -6.84
CA ARG A 28 0.16 8.41 -7.77
C ARG A 28 -1.12 7.93 -7.08
N PRO A 29 -2.29 8.56 -7.34
CA PRO A 29 -3.54 8.05 -6.82
C PRO A 29 -3.78 6.60 -7.27
N VAL A 30 -4.23 5.75 -6.35
CA VAL A 30 -4.61 4.39 -6.70
C VAL A 30 -5.95 4.43 -7.43
N PRO A 31 -6.07 3.78 -8.61
CA PRO A 31 -7.35 3.74 -9.30
C PRO A 31 -8.45 3.13 -8.42
N THR A 32 -9.65 3.70 -8.47
CA THR A 32 -10.77 3.23 -7.63
C THR A 32 -11.15 1.77 -7.91
N TYR A 33 -10.92 1.29 -9.13
CA TYR A 33 -11.12 -0.10 -9.53
C TYR A 33 -10.03 -1.06 -9.04
N ALA A 34 -8.94 -0.55 -8.46
CA ALA A 34 -7.80 -1.33 -7.97
C ALA A 34 -7.78 -1.47 -6.43
N LYS A 35 -8.84 -1.05 -5.73
CA LYS A 35 -8.94 -1.12 -4.26
C LYS A 35 -9.29 -2.52 -3.76
N ILE A 36 -8.54 -3.03 -2.77
CA ILE A 36 -8.80 -4.33 -2.15
C ILE A 36 -9.75 -4.20 -0.96
N SER A 37 -10.67 -5.16 -0.82
CA SER A 37 -11.61 -5.19 0.29
C SER A 37 -11.05 -5.93 1.51
N ALA A 38 -11.48 -5.51 2.71
CA ALA A 38 -11.16 -6.20 3.96
C ALA A 38 -11.56 -7.68 3.94
N ALA A 39 -12.69 -8.00 3.31
CA ALA A 39 -13.20 -9.36 3.22
C ALA A 39 -12.27 -10.27 2.39
N THR A 40 -11.68 -9.72 1.32
CA THR A 40 -10.70 -10.44 0.50
C THR A 40 -9.44 -10.78 1.30
N LEU A 41 -8.87 -9.78 1.99
CA LEU A 41 -7.66 -9.96 2.80
C LEU A 41 -7.87 -10.96 3.95
N ARG A 42 -9.01 -10.89 4.64
CA ARG A 42 -9.35 -11.86 5.69
C ARG A 42 -9.47 -13.27 5.13
N ALA A 43 -10.15 -13.45 4.00
CA ALA A 43 -10.30 -14.77 3.39
C ALA A 43 -8.94 -15.37 3.00
N VAL A 44 -8.02 -14.57 2.45
CA VAL A 44 -6.65 -15.02 2.13
C VAL A 44 -5.89 -15.43 3.38
N ARG A 45 -5.90 -14.59 4.43
CA ARG A 45 -5.25 -14.94 5.70
C ARG A 45 -5.81 -16.22 6.30
N ASP A 46 -7.13 -16.36 6.37
CA ASP A 46 -7.77 -17.54 6.95
C ASP A 46 -7.41 -18.81 6.16
N GLU A 47 -7.28 -18.72 4.83
CA GLU A 47 -6.81 -19.82 3.97
C GLU A 47 -5.34 -20.20 4.26
N LEU A 48 -4.46 -19.20 4.39
CA LEU A 48 -3.03 -19.40 4.65
C LEU A 48 -2.72 -19.90 6.06
N VAL A 49 -3.53 -19.53 7.06
CA VAL A 49 -3.27 -19.85 8.48
C VAL A 49 -4.09 -21.06 8.95
N GLU A 50 -5.35 -21.18 8.52
CA GLU A 50 -6.31 -22.15 9.06
C GLU A 50 -6.66 -23.27 8.05
N GLY A 51 -6.02 -23.31 6.89
CA GLY A 51 -6.26 -24.32 5.84
C GLY A 51 -5.96 -25.76 6.27
N GLU A 52 -6.53 -26.73 5.55
CA GLU A 52 -6.34 -28.18 5.84
C GLU A 52 -4.88 -28.63 5.64
N ALA A 53 -4.12 -27.97 4.75
CA ALA A 53 -2.70 -28.20 4.50
C ALA A 53 -1.97 -26.86 4.19
N PRO A 54 -1.69 -26.03 5.20
CA PRO A 54 -1.16 -24.67 4.99
C PRO A 54 0.18 -24.63 4.24
N GLY A 55 1.06 -25.61 4.48
CA GLY A 55 2.35 -25.70 3.80
C GLY A 55 2.24 -26.00 2.30
N GLU A 56 1.42 -26.97 1.91
CA GLU A 56 1.19 -27.30 0.48
C GLU A 56 0.49 -26.14 -0.25
N ALA A 57 -0.42 -25.45 0.43
CA ALA A 57 -1.08 -24.26 -0.10
C ALA A 57 -0.11 -23.09 -0.31
N LEU A 58 0.83 -22.89 0.62
CA LEU A 58 1.90 -21.88 0.50
C LEU A 58 2.86 -22.21 -0.64
N ASP A 59 3.31 -23.46 -0.77
CA ASP A 59 4.21 -23.88 -1.85
C ASP A 59 3.55 -23.67 -3.22
N ALA A 60 2.29 -24.09 -3.38
CA ALA A 60 1.53 -23.89 -4.62
C ALA A 60 1.19 -22.41 -4.89
N ALA A 61 1.01 -21.59 -3.85
CA ALA A 61 0.87 -20.15 -4.01
C ALA A 61 2.18 -19.51 -4.46
N PHE A 62 3.31 -19.96 -3.91
CA PHE A 62 4.63 -19.46 -4.23
C PHE A 62 5.02 -19.75 -5.68
N GLU A 63 4.83 -20.99 -6.17
CA GLU A 63 5.09 -21.32 -7.58
C GLU A 63 4.27 -20.43 -8.53
N ARG A 64 2.98 -20.23 -8.24
CA ARG A 64 2.12 -19.33 -9.03
C ARG A 64 2.54 -17.88 -8.93
N PHE A 65 3.03 -17.44 -7.77
CA PHE A 65 3.55 -16.09 -7.57
C PHE A 65 4.79 -15.85 -8.43
N GLU A 66 5.76 -16.78 -8.42
CA GLU A 66 6.96 -16.71 -9.27
C GLU A 66 6.61 -16.66 -10.76
N GLU A 67 5.67 -17.51 -11.21
CA GLU A 67 5.25 -17.55 -12.60
C GLU A 67 4.50 -16.28 -13.05
N SER A 68 3.64 -15.73 -12.19
CA SER A 68 2.76 -14.61 -12.54
C SER A 68 3.37 -13.24 -12.28
N GLN A 69 4.28 -13.12 -11.32
CA GLN A 69 4.88 -11.88 -10.85
C GLN A 69 6.41 -12.02 -10.68
N PRO A 70 7.15 -12.29 -11.78
CA PRO A 70 8.58 -12.61 -11.68
C PRO A 70 9.42 -11.49 -11.04
N ALA A 71 9.12 -10.22 -11.34
CA ALA A 71 9.86 -9.09 -10.76
C ALA A 71 9.62 -8.94 -9.24
N LEU A 72 8.40 -9.21 -8.77
CA LEU A 72 8.10 -9.19 -7.33
C LEU A 72 8.72 -10.41 -6.63
N ALA A 73 8.73 -11.57 -7.27
CA ALA A 73 9.35 -12.77 -6.74
C ALA A 73 10.87 -12.64 -6.60
N GLU A 74 11.53 -12.03 -7.60
CA GLU A 74 12.96 -11.70 -7.52
C GLU A 74 13.23 -10.70 -6.39
N SER A 75 12.45 -9.62 -6.31
CA SER A 75 12.58 -8.63 -5.22
C SER A 75 12.35 -9.23 -3.83
N LEU A 76 11.38 -10.15 -3.68
CA LEU A 76 11.15 -10.88 -2.43
C LEU A 76 12.33 -11.80 -2.13
N SER A 77 12.87 -12.50 -3.12
CA SER A 77 14.05 -13.37 -2.95
C SER A 77 15.26 -12.57 -2.44
N GLU A 78 15.56 -11.41 -3.06
CA GLU A 78 16.62 -10.51 -2.60
C GLU A 78 16.39 -9.99 -1.16
N LEU A 79 15.13 -9.72 -0.80
CA LEU A 79 14.76 -9.31 0.55
C LEU A 79 15.03 -10.44 1.56
N LEU A 80 14.72 -11.70 1.20
CA LEU A 80 14.86 -12.87 2.07
C LEU A 80 16.30 -13.39 2.17
N GLU A 81 17.19 -13.04 1.24
CA GLU A 81 18.63 -13.35 1.33
C GLU A 81 19.37 -12.54 2.40
N ARG A 82 18.73 -11.49 2.93
CA ARG A 82 19.31 -10.65 3.98
C ARG A 82 19.41 -11.42 5.30
N PRO A 83 20.39 -11.08 6.16
CA PRO A 83 20.60 -11.77 7.44
C PRO A 83 19.57 -11.32 8.49
N TYR A 84 18.29 -11.47 8.19
CA TYR A 84 17.18 -11.14 9.06
C TYR A 84 16.87 -12.26 10.05
N THR A 85 16.15 -11.88 11.10
CA THR A 85 15.64 -12.84 12.08
C THR A 85 14.55 -13.72 11.45
N GLU A 86 14.37 -14.93 11.99
CA GLU A 86 13.38 -15.89 11.46
C GLU A 86 11.96 -15.32 11.45
N ALA A 87 11.61 -14.56 12.50
CA ALA A 87 10.31 -13.88 12.60
C ALA A 87 10.14 -12.80 11.51
N THR A 88 11.17 -12.00 11.25
CA THR A 88 11.13 -11.00 10.16
C THR A 88 10.99 -11.66 8.79
N LEU A 89 11.74 -12.74 8.53
CA LEU A 89 11.66 -13.49 7.27
C LEU A 89 10.27 -14.10 7.06
N ALA A 90 9.71 -14.73 8.11
CA ALA A 90 8.36 -15.29 8.07
C ALA A 90 7.30 -14.22 7.80
N LEU A 91 7.42 -13.05 8.44
CA LEU A 91 6.52 -11.93 8.22
C LEU A 91 6.61 -11.39 6.79
N ALA A 92 7.83 -11.19 6.27
CA ALA A 92 8.05 -10.72 4.90
C ALA A 92 7.42 -11.66 3.87
N TYR A 93 7.71 -12.95 3.99
CA TYR A 93 7.16 -13.98 3.13
C TYR A 93 5.62 -14.03 3.18
N PHE A 94 5.06 -14.03 4.39
CA PHE A 94 3.62 -14.06 4.60
C PHE A 94 2.91 -12.82 4.02
N LEU A 95 3.42 -11.62 4.30
CA LEU A 95 2.80 -10.38 3.83
C LEU A 95 2.81 -10.29 2.30
N SER A 96 3.97 -10.54 1.66
CA SER A 96 4.07 -10.49 0.21
C SER A 96 3.12 -11.46 -0.48
N LEU A 97 3.14 -12.74 -0.08
CA LEU A 97 2.20 -13.71 -0.65
C LEU A 97 0.74 -13.37 -0.37
N SER A 98 0.41 -12.88 0.83
CA SER A 98 -0.96 -12.49 1.18
C SER A 98 -1.47 -11.33 0.32
N LEU A 99 -0.62 -10.32 0.07
CA LEU A 99 -0.98 -9.21 -0.80
C LEU A 99 -1.20 -9.68 -2.22
N TRP A 100 -0.23 -10.40 -2.79
CA TRP A 100 -0.38 -10.93 -4.14
C TRP A 100 -1.63 -11.81 -4.29
N LEU A 101 -1.88 -12.75 -3.36
CA LEU A 101 -3.09 -13.58 -3.37
C LEU A 101 -4.37 -12.76 -3.27
N ALA A 102 -4.38 -11.67 -2.50
CA ALA A 102 -5.53 -10.78 -2.42
C ALA A 102 -5.81 -10.09 -3.76
N PHE A 103 -4.77 -9.63 -4.47
CA PHE A 103 -4.89 -9.07 -5.81
C PHE A 103 -5.27 -10.12 -6.86
N GLU A 104 -4.63 -11.29 -6.84
CA GLU A 104 -4.94 -12.42 -7.72
C GLU A 104 -6.41 -12.81 -7.58
N ARG A 105 -6.90 -12.93 -6.34
CA ARG A 105 -8.29 -13.31 -6.07
C ARG A 105 -9.30 -12.22 -6.45
N ALA A 106 -8.93 -10.95 -6.28
CA ALA A 106 -9.80 -9.82 -6.62
C ALA A 106 -9.90 -9.57 -8.13
N TYR A 107 -8.81 -9.73 -8.87
CA TYR A 107 -8.72 -9.27 -10.26
C TYR A 107 -8.38 -10.38 -11.26
N GLY A 108 -7.75 -11.48 -10.82
CA GLY A 108 -7.40 -12.62 -11.66
C GLY A 108 -6.71 -12.20 -12.95
N ARG A 109 -7.37 -12.41 -14.09
CA ARG A 109 -6.83 -12.08 -15.42
C ARG A 109 -6.64 -10.58 -15.68
N ASP A 110 -7.27 -9.73 -14.88
CA ASP A 110 -7.14 -8.27 -14.97
C ASP A 110 -5.94 -7.76 -14.16
N LEU A 111 -5.27 -8.61 -13.38
CA LEU A 111 -3.97 -8.30 -12.79
C LEU A 111 -2.87 -8.57 -13.83
N ALA A 112 -2.18 -7.52 -14.28
CA ALA A 112 -1.02 -7.70 -15.15
C ALA A 112 0.22 -8.09 -14.31
N PRO A 113 1.23 -8.73 -14.92
CA PRO A 113 2.55 -8.82 -14.33
C PRO A 113 3.12 -7.41 -14.09
N VAL A 114 3.65 -7.18 -12.89
CA VAL A 114 4.49 -6.03 -12.57
C VAL A 114 5.85 -6.23 -13.25
N LEU A 115 6.26 -5.25 -14.06
CA LEU A 115 7.59 -5.27 -14.69
C LEU A 115 8.64 -4.72 -13.72
N GLU A 116 9.90 -5.14 -13.88
CA GLU A 116 11.04 -4.67 -13.07
C GLU A 116 11.14 -3.14 -13.05
N GLN A 117 11.04 -2.49 -14.22
CA GLN A 117 11.05 -1.03 -14.31
C GLN A 117 9.84 -0.36 -13.63
N GLU A 118 8.68 -1.03 -13.56
CA GLU A 118 7.48 -0.52 -12.91
C GLU A 118 7.61 -0.64 -11.39
N LEU A 119 8.22 -1.73 -10.92
CA LEU A 119 8.56 -1.94 -9.52
C LEU A 119 9.60 -0.91 -9.05
N GLN A 120 10.69 -0.74 -9.80
CA GLN A 120 11.72 0.26 -9.50
C GLN A 120 11.14 1.67 -9.48
N ALA A 121 10.37 2.04 -10.51
CA ALA A 121 9.72 3.35 -10.54
C ALA A 121 8.75 3.57 -9.36
N THR A 122 8.11 2.51 -8.86
CA THR A 122 7.25 2.60 -7.68
C THR A 122 8.07 2.81 -6.40
N SER A 123 9.20 2.12 -6.26
CA SER A 123 10.16 2.36 -5.17
C SER A 123 10.70 3.80 -5.18
N ASP A 124 11.11 4.30 -6.36
CA ASP A 124 11.65 5.65 -6.51
C ASP A 124 10.58 6.72 -6.18
N LEU A 125 9.33 6.48 -6.55
CA LEU A 125 8.21 7.37 -6.21
C LEU A 125 7.95 7.41 -4.70
N LEU A 126 8.01 6.27 -4.02
CA LEU A 126 7.86 6.21 -2.57
C LEU A 126 9.03 6.92 -1.87
N GLU A 127 10.27 6.69 -2.30
CA GLU A 127 11.45 7.39 -1.75
C GLU A 127 11.35 8.90 -1.92
N LEU A 128 10.92 9.36 -3.11
CA LEU A 128 10.71 10.79 -3.36
C LEU A 128 9.60 11.36 -2.47
N ASP A 129 8.52 10.62 -2.25
CA ASP A 129 7.43 11.02 -1.36
C ASP A 129 7.90 11.15 0.09
N GLU A 130 8.66 10.17 0.58
CA GLU A 130 9.27 10.17 1.92
C GLU A 130 10.21 11.37 2.10
N GLU A 131 11.03 11.71 1.10
CA GLU A 131 11.91 12.88 1.13
C GLU A 131 11.13 14.19 1.13
N LEU A 132 10.03 14.29 0.37
CA LEU A 132 9.17 15.47 0.41
C LEU A 132 8.61 15.71 1.80
N HIS A 133 8.05 14.66 2.44
CA HIS A 133 7.51 14.75 3.80
C HIS A 133 8.60 15.07 4.83
N ARG A 134 9.77 14.43 4.74
CA ARG A 134 10.92 14.70 5.62
C ARG A 134 11.43 16.14 5.52
N SER A 135 11.36 16.74 4.32
CA SER A 135 11.86 18.09 4.07
C SER A 135 10.93 19.21 4.54
N ASP A 136 9.65 18.91 4.80
CA ASP A 136 8.64 19.87 5.21
C ASP A 136 8.29 19.72 6.70
N ALA A 137 8.93 20.53 7.55
CA ALA A 137 8.71 20.50 9.01
C ALA A 137 7.28 20.88 9.45
N THR A 138 6.43 21.36 8.53
CA THR A 138 5.02 21.62 8.81
C THR A 138 4.09 20.50 8.37
N ASP A 139 4.63 19.49 7.68
CA ASP A 139 3.88 18.33 7.28
C ASP A 139 3.58 17.45 8.49
N THR A 140 2.38 16.89 8.47
CA THR A 140 1.86 16.02 9.54
C THR A 140 1.55 14.62 9.02
N LEU A 141 1.68 14.40 7.72
CA LEU A 141 1.44 13.13 7.06
C LEU A 141 2.77 12.44 6.77
N GLU A 142 2.75 11.13 6.93
CA GLU A 142 3.79 10.23 6.43
C GLU A 142 3.33 9.57 5.12
N SER A 143 4.27 9.00 4.37
CA SER A 143 3.96 8.34 3.09
C SER A 143 2.99 7.17 3.24
N ASP A 144 2.99 6.49 4.39
CA ASP A 144 2.05 5.40 4.65
C ASP A 144 0.65 5.89 5.03
N ASP A 145 0.49 7.04 5.69
CA ASP A 145 -0.80 7.72 5.85
C ASP A 145 -1.42 8.00 4.48
N VAL A 146 -0.58 8.46 3.56
CA VAL A 146 -0.95 8.76 2.20
C VAL A 146 -1.39 7.50 1.45
N ILE A 147 -0.68 6.38 1.59
CA ILE A 147 -1.08 5.10 1.02
C ILE A 147 -2.34 4.57 1.71
N SER A 148 -2.50 4.80 3.01
CA SER A 148 -3.67 4.40 3.80
C SER A 148 -4.95 5.09 3.31
N MET A 149 -4.87 6.36 2.91
CA MET A 149 -6.00 7.04 2.25
C MET A 149 -6.42 6.36 0.94
N GLU A 150 -5.48 5.73 0.24
CA GLU A 150 -5.72 5.07 -1.05
C GLU A 150 -6.18 3.61 -0.88
N GLN A 151 -5.49 2.84 -0.04
CA GLN A 151 -5.66 1.41 0.21
C GLN A 151 -5.79 1.12 1.74
N PRO A 152 -6.83 1.63 2.41
CA PRO A 152 -6.93 1.60 3.87
C PRO A 152 -6.93 0.17 4.43
N GLU A 153 -7.57 -0.76 3.73
CA GLU A 153 -7.67 -2.14 4.19
C GLU A 153 -6.35 -2.91 4.06
N ILE A 154 -5.51 -2.56 3.07
CA ILE A 154 -4.18 -3.14 2.93
C ILE A 154 -3.28 -2.66 4.04
N ILE A 155 -3.24 -1.34 4.29
CA ILE A 155 -2.39 -0.78 5.36
C ILE A 155 -2.80 -1.32 6.72
N ARG A 156 -4.11 -1.34 7.03
CA ARG A 156 -4.62 -1.97 8.25
C ARG A 156 -4.18 -3.42 8.38
N PHE A 157 -4.26 -4.20 7.30
CA PHE A 157 -3.83 -5.60 7.29
C PHE A 157 -2.33 -5.74 7.58
N ILE A 158 -1.48 -4.90 6.98
CA ILE A 158 -0.03 -4.92 7.23
C ILE A 158 0.26 -4.57 8.70
N HIS A 159 -0.32 -3.48 9.21
CA HIS A 159 -0.15 -3.05 10.60
C HIS A 159 -0.55 -4.15 11.59
N GLU A 160 -1.71 -4.79 11.39
CA GLU A 160 -2.16 -5.90 12.26
C GLU A 160 -1.14 -7.04 12.35
N HIS A 161 -0.43 -7.38 11.27
CA HIS A 161 0.55 -8.46 11.28
C HIS A 161 1.92 -8.02 11.80
N VAL A 162 2.33 -6.77 11.54
CA VAL A 162 3.54 -6.19 12.13
C VAL A 162 3.39 -6.11 13.66
N GLU A 163 2.25 -5.58 14.13
CA GLU A 163 1.93 -5.50 15.57
C GLU A 163 1.88 -6.90 16.21
N ALA A 164 1.17 -7.85 15.59
CA ALA A 164 1.12 -9.22 16.10
C ALA A 164 2.49 -9.88 16.17
N THR A 165 3.37 -9.60 15.20
CA THR A 165 4.75 -10.12 15.19
C THR A 165 5.56 -9.52 16.31
N LEU A 166 5.48 -8.19 16.51
CA LEU A 166 6.13 -7.49 17.61
C LEU A 166 5.64 -8.00 18.98
N ASP A 167 4.35 -8.24 19.14
CA ASP A 167 3.77 -8.74 20.39
C ASP A 167 4.30 -10.13 20.78
N VAL A 168 4.49 -11.01 19.80
CA VAL A 168 4.94 -12.40 20.03
C VAL A 168 6.46 -12.51 20.10
N HIS A 169 7.18 -11.69 19.33
CA HIS A 169 8.62 -11.82 19.09
C HIS A 169 9.44 -10.57 19.47
N ALA A 170 8.92 -9.73 20.37
CA ALA A 170 9.50 -8.44 20.78
C ALA A 170 11.01 -8.47 21.06
N ASP A 171 11.50 -9.53 21.72
CA ASP A 171 12.91 -9.64 22.13
C ASP A 171 13.83 -10.16 21.00
N SER A 172 13.26 -10.57 19.88
CA SER A 172 13.97 -11.25 18.79
C SER A 172 13.85 -10.55 17.44
N VAL A 173 13.01 -9.52 17.31
CA VAL A 173 12.80 -8.80 16.07
C VAL A 173 13.51 -7.46 16.12
N GLU A 174 14.35 -7.20 15.14
CA GLU A 174 15.07 -5.94 15.01
C GLU A 174 14.22 -4.93 14.23
N LEU A 175 13.98 -3.75 14.82
CA LEU A 175 13.09 -2.73 14.24
C LEU A 175 13.53 -2.28 12.84
N SER A 176 14.83 -2.14 12.59
CA SER A 176 15.35 -1.77 11.26
C SER A 176 15.08 -2.82 10.18
N GLU A 177 15.00 -4.09 10.56
CA GLU A 177 14.62 -5.16 9.64
C GLU A 177 13.14 -5.03 9.27
N LEU A 178 12.28 -4.80 10.28
CA LEU A 178 10.85 -4.56 10.07
C LEU A 178 10.59 -3.32 9.22
N GLU A 179 11.31 -2.21 9.44
CA GLU A 179 11.19 -1.01 8.60
C GLU A 179 11.51 -1.33 7.13
N THR A 180 12.51 -2.18 6.89
CA THR A 180 12.85 -2.59 5.53
C THR A 180 11.76 -3.46 4.91
N VAL A 181 11.24 -4.44 5.64
CA VAL A 181 10.14 -5.31 5.19
C VAL A 181 8.88 -4.50 4.95
N TYR A 182 8.53 -3.61 5.88
CA TYR A 182 7.36 -2.73 5.79
C TYR A 182 7.43 -1.89 4.52
N ARG A 183 8.56 -1.22 4.26
CA ARG A 183 8.76 -0.44 3.04
C ARG A 183 8.66 -1.29 1.78
N ALA A 184 9.24 -2.50 1.76
CA ALA A 184 9.14 -3.41 0.62
C ALA A 184 7.68 -3.80 0.31
N VAL A 185 6.91 -4.12 1.36
CA VAL A 185 5.50 -4.49 1.26
C VAL A 185 4.62 -3.30 0.82
N LEU A 186 4.95 -2.07 1.22
CA LEU A 186 4.28 -0.85 0.70
C LEU A 186 4.52 -0.67 -0.81
N VAL A 187 5.76 -0.87 -1.26
CA VAL A 187 6.10 -0.82 -2.69
C VAL A 187 5.33 -1.88 -3.47
N GLU A 188 5.29 -3.11 -2.97
CA GLU A 188 4.52 -4.21 -3.57
C GLU A 188 3.02 -3.87 -3.66
N ALA A 189 2.42 -3.37 -2.58
CA ALA A 189 1.01 -2.97 -2.55
C ALA A 189 0.69 -1.92 -3.61
N LEU A 190 1.55 -0.91 -3.78
CA LEU A 190 1.41 0.11 -4.80
C LEU A 190 1.62 -0.44 -6.21
N ALA A 191 2.65 -1.25 -6.42
CA ALA A 191 2.98 -1.83 -7.72
C ALA A 191 1.84 -2.72 -8.23
N LEU A 192 1.32 -3.60 -7.36
CA LEU A 192 0.14 -4.43 -7.66
C LEU A 192 -1.09 -3.58 -7.95
N SER A 193 -1.32 -2.52 -7.17
CA SER A 193 -2.42 -1.57 -7.41
C SER A 193 -2.35 -0.92 -8.79
N TYR A 194 -1.16 -0.53 -9.25
CA TYR A 194 -0.96 0.06 -10.57
C TYR A 194 -0.99 -0.96 -11.70
N ALA A 195 -0.76 -2.24 -11.41
CA ALA A 195 -0.80 -3.33 -12.39
C ALA A 195 -2.23 -3.82 -12.71
N VAL A 196 -3.24 -3.43 -11.91
CA VAL A 196 -4.64 -3.74 -12.20
C VAL A 196 -5.07 -3.03 -13.49
N ARG A 197 -5.55 -3.80 -14.46
CA ARG A 197 -6.05 -3.26 -15.72
C ARG A 197 -7.38 -2.54 -15.51
N PRO A 198 -7.60 -1.41 -16.20
CA PRO A 198 -8.88 -0.73 -16.13
C PRO A 198 -10.00 -1.64 -16.70
N PRO A 199 -11.21 -1.61 -16.10
CA PRO A 199 -12.39 -2.19 -16.71
C PRO A 199 -12.64 -1.58 -18.10
N LEU A 200 -13.30 -2.35 -18.98
CA LEU A 200 -13.63 -1.88 -20.33
C LEU A 200 -14.35 -0.52 -20.29
N GLY A 201 -13.80 0.48 -20.99
CA GLY A 201 -14.36 1.83 -21.07
C GLY A 201 -13.82 2.83 -20.05
N VAL A 202 -12.86 2.42 -19.19
CA VAL A 202 -12.12 3.31 -18.29
C VAL A 202 -10.68 3.48 -18.81
N ALA A 203 -10.14 4.71 -18.81
CA ALA A 203 -8.74 4.94 -19.17
C ALA A 203 -7.81 4.39 -18.07
N GLY A 204 -6.75 3.68 -18.47
CA GLY A 204 -5.80 3.04 -17.55
C GLY A 204 -4.58 3.91 -17.25
N THR A 205 -3.98 3.72 -16.07
CA THR A 205 -2.75 4.44 -15.67
C THR A 205 -1.51 3.97 -16.45
N ARG A 206 -1.53 2.75 -17.03
CA ARG A 206 -0.39 2.13 -17.71
C ARG A 206 0.03 2.81 -19.02
N GLU A 207 -0.83 3.62 -19.64
CA GLU A 207 -0.51 4.34 -20.88
C GLU A 207 0.54 5.44 -20.71
N VAL A 208 0.88 5.84 -19.47
CA VAL A 208 1.83 6.94 -19.22
C VAL A 208 3.30 6.47 -19.22
N LEU A 209 3.56 5.15 -19.29
CA LEU A 209 4.91 4.54 -19.17
C LEU A 209 5.45 3.93 -20.47
N ALA A 210 4.82 4.18 -21.62
CA ALA A 210 5.31 3.80 -22.95
C ALA A 210 5.69 5.03 -23.77
#